data_AF-A0A9R1GTK9-F1
#
_entry.id   AF-A0A9R1GTK9-F1
#
_cell.length_a   1.000
_cell.length_b   1.000
_cell.length_c   1.000
_cell.angle_alpha   90.00
_cell.angle_beta   90.00
_cell.angle_gamma   90.00
#
_symmetry.space_group_name_H-M   'P 1'
#
loop_
_entity.id
_entity.type
_entity.pdbx_description
1 polymer ?
#
loop_
_entity_poly.entity_id
_entity_poly.type
_entity_poly.pdbx_seq_one_letter_code
_entity_poly.pdbx_strand_id
1 'polypeptide(L)'
;MYTTATTIKHGNHTPRLARSNGLIPQPWHACMHARTWRLTSRVYISKGNRARFTHTATRSTQYSTSSAVTRTKGTYVVDRSKRLVEMEMPRVSEETVAAVVPIAVYWAYAGVHTALGQSRLMDKYRLNTKDEEDRKNMVSKRAVILNVLMQHLMQLAALAVLAMVTGGRGATAKAAGGSPAAVYLTAAARIAVAVLVFDAYRYAWHRLAHINRFIYRHLHSWHHRIVVPYAFGAIYGHPIEVLIADTAGASLAVLVTGLSPSSPRATAVFLTLCTVKAIDNHCGVCLLPRRLQSVWNGAAYHGVHHMPRGVRYNFSDLFFVTWDHVFGTHMPYAVEERPGGDGLVLKPLPPPKATN
;
A
#
# COMPACT_ATOMS: atom_id res chain seq x y z
N MET A 1 -53.52 3.30 35.23
CA MET A 1 -54.93 3.09 34.81
C MET A 1 -55.45 4.41 34.25
N TYR A 2 -55.89 4.42 32.98
CA TYR A 2 -57.08 5.13 32.50
C TYR A 2 -57.34 4.64 31.07
N THR A 3 -58.61 4.43 30.73
CA THR A 3 -59.00 3.64 29.55
C THR A 3 -60.05 4.39 28.75
N THR A 4 -59.83 4.56 27.45
CA THR A 4 -60.89 4.83 26.46
C THR A 4 -60.44 4.35 25.09
N ALA A 5 -61.35 3.75 24.34
CA ALA A 5 -61.12 3.25 22.98
C ALA A 5 -62.45 3.27 22.22
N THR A 6 -62.43 3.58 20.91
CA THR A 6 -63.66 3.62 20.09
C THR A 6 -63.43 3.08 18.68
N THR A 7 -63.95 1.87 18.44
CA THR A 7 -64.08 1.20 17.13
C THR A 7 -65.38 1.63 16.41
N ILE A 8 -65.62 1.38 15.11
CA ILE A 8 -64.91 0.52 14.14
C ILE A 8 -64.49 1.36 12.89
N LYS A 9 -64.79 1.14 11.59
CA LYS A 9 -65.50 0.10 10.81
C LYS A 9 -64.92 -0.06 9.38
N HIS A 10 -65.36 -1.12 8.71
CA HIS A 10 -64.92 -1.68 7.42
C HIS A 10 -65.24 -0.87 6.14
N GLY A 11 -64.50 -1.20 5.07
CA GLY A 11 -64.92 -1.00 3.67
C GLY A 11 -64.05 -1.77 2.66
N ASN A 12 -64.42 -3.01 2.31
CA ASN A 12 -63.80 -3.76 1.21
C ASN A 12 -64.47 -3.40 -0.12
N HIS A 13 -63.73 -3.18 -1.20
CA HIS A 13 -64.17 -3.54 -2.55
C HIS A 13 -63.01 -3.68 -3.55
N THR A 14 -63.05 -4.76 -4.35
CA THR A 14 -62.29 -4.91 -5.59
C THR A 14 -63.27 -5.05 -6.76
N PRO A 15 -62.85 -4.64 -7.98
CA PRO A 15 -63.33 -5.25 -9.22
C PRO A 15 -62.17 -5.82 -10.06
N ARG A 16 -62.51 -6.59 -11.11
CA ARG A 16 -61.56 -7.32 -11.95
C ARG A 16 -61.21 -6.59 -13.26
N LEU A 17 -60.00 -6.89 -13.75
CA LEU A 17 -59.58 -7.08 -15.15
C LEU A 17 -60.49 -6.55 -16.29
N ALA A 18 -59.89 -5.70 -17.13
CA ALA A 18 -60.15 -5.67 -18.58
C ALA A 18 -58.81 -5.54 -19.34
N ARG A 19 -58.74 -6.05 -20.58
CA ARG A 19 -57.55 -5.92 -21.46
C ARG A 19 -57.78 -4.82 -22.49
N SER A 20 -56.73 -4.07 -22.84
CA SER A 20 -56.60 -3.51 -24.19
C SER A 20 -55.14 -3.35 -24.61
N ASN A 21 -54.93 -3.64 -25.89
CA ASN A 21 -53.69 -3.70 -26.66
C ASN A 21 -52.70 -2.55 -26.41
N GLY A 22 -51.40 -2.89 -26.40
CA GLY A 22 -50.32 -1.90 -26.26
C GLY A 22 -49.90 -1.23 -27.57
N LEU A 23 -48.94 -0.31 -27.46
CA LEU A 23 -48.16 0.25 -28.57
C LEU A 23 -46.72 0.51 -28.09
N ILE A 24 -45.74 0.39 -28.98
CA ILE A 24 -44.31 0.45 -28.68
C ILE A 24 -43.76 1.84 -29.04
N PRO A 25 -43.12 2.57 -28.11
CA PRO A 25 -42.24 3.69 -28.43
C PRO A 25 -40.83 3.19 -28.80
N GLN A 26 -40.30 3.65 -29.94
CA GLN A 26 -38.91 3.43 -30.36
C GLN A 26 -37.92 4.25 -29.48
N PRO A 27 -36.65 3.81 -29.35
CA PRO A 27 -35.65 4.55 -28.59
C PRO A 27 -35.19 5.81 -29.34
N TRP A 28 -35.16 6.95 -28.66
CA TRP A 28 -34.56 8.18 -29.18
C TRP A 28 -33.10 8.32 -28.73
N HIS A 29 -32.24 8.77 -29.63
CA HIS A 29 -30.80 8.82 -29.43
C HIS A 29 -30.37 9.92 -28.45
N ALA A 30 -29.51 9.57 -27.48
CA ALA A 30 -28.80 10.51 -26.62
C ALA A 30 -27.28 10.32 -26.74
N CYS A 31 -26.59 11.41 -27.07
CA CYS A 31 -25.21 11.44 -27.54
C CYS A 31 -24.16 10.91 -26.54
N MET A 32 -23.29 9.97 -26.97
CA MET A 32 -22.03 9.65 -26.26
C MET A 32 -20.84 10.34 -26.94
N HIS A 33 -20.23 11.32 -26.27
CA HIS A 33 -19.00 11.98 -26.73
C HIS A 33 -17.74 11.16 -26.41
N ALA A 34 -17.46 10.13 -27.23
CA ALA A 34 -16.21 9.37 -27.17
C ALA A 34 -15.05 10.18 -27.76
N ARG A 35 -14.17 10.76 -26.92
CA ARG A 35 -12.93 11.44 -27.36
C ARG A 35 -11.84 10.43 -27.77
N THR A 36 -11.98 9.82 -28.95
CA THR A 36 -10.91 8.99 -29.54
C THR A 36 -9.82 9.86 -30.17
N TRP A 37 -8.61 9.85 -29.61
CA TRP A 37 -7.45 10.47 -30.25
C TRP A 37 -6.99 9.63 -31.46
N ARG A 38 -7.25 10.11 -32.68
CA ARG A 38 -6.63 9.55 -33.90
C ARG A 38 -5.30 10.25 -34.17
N LEU A 39 -4.19 9.51 -34.13
CA LEU A 39 -2.96 9.97 -34.79
C LEU A 39 -3.12 9.85 -36.30
N THR A 40 -3.14 10.98 -37.00
CA THR A 40 -3.09 11.02 -38.47
C THR A 40 -1.64 11.13 -38.95
N SER A 41 -0.96 10.00 -39.14
CA SER A 41 0.37 9.97 -39.73
C SER A 41 0.33 10.44 -41.18
N ARG A 42 0.86 11.65 -41.46
CA ARG A 42 1.03 12.14 -42.84
C ARG A 42 2.24 11.48 -43.48
N VAL A 43 2.00 10.58 -44.43
CA VAL A 43 3.04 10.05 -45.32
C VAL A 43 3.36 11.10 -46.39
N TYR A 44 4.61 11.54 -46.47
CA TYR A 44 5.11 12.32 -47.61
C TYR A 44 5.89 11.40 -48.55
N ILE A 45 5.35 11.14 -49.74
CA ILE A 45 6.06 10.41 -50.79
C ILE A 45 6.90 11.42 -51.58
N SER A 46 8.22 11.37 -51.41
CA SER A 46 9.16 12.07 -52.29
C SER A 46 9.59 11.15 -53.44
N LYS A 47 9.54 11.63 -54.68
CA LYS A 47 10.00 10.86 -55.85
C LYS A 47 11.54 10.84 -55.86
N GLY A 48 12.11 9.66 -56.06
CA GLY A 48 13.52 9.40 -55.78
C GLY A 48 14.51 10.06 -56.74
N ASN A 49 15.78 10.04 -56.35
CA ASN A 49 16.90 10.19 -57.27
C ASN A 49 18.04 9.23 -56.87
N ARG A 50 18.95 8.93 -57.81
CA ARG A 50 19.85 7.77 -57.72
C ARG A 50 20.97 7.97 -56.69
N ALA A 51 21.11 7.03 -55.76
CA ALA A 51 22.32 6.92 -54.94
C ALA A 51 23.47 6.34 -55.78
N ARG A 52 24.54 7.13 -55.99
CA ARG A 52 25.81 6.66 -56.55
C ARG A 52 26.82 6.63 -55.40
N PHE A 53 27.31 5.45 -55.03
CA PHE A 53 28.37 5.31 -54.04
C PHE A 53 29.70 5.79 -54.60
N THR A 54 30.40 6.63 -53.84
CA THR A 54 31.82 6.96 -54.03
C THR A 54 32.50 6.99 -52.67
N HIS A 55 33.41 6.05 -52.41
CA HIS A 55 34.29 6.12 -51.25
C HIS A 55 35.40 7.14 -51.52
N THR A 56 35.57 8.11 -50.63
CA THR A 56 36.75 8.96 -50.56
C THR A 56 37.33 8.87 -49.16
N ALA A 57 38.46 8.17 -49.03
CA ALA A 57 39.26 8.19 -47.82
C ALA A 57 40.27 9.35 -47.93
N THR A 58 40.33 10.21 -46.92
CA THR A 58 41.36 11.25 -46.78
C THR A 58 42.15 11.01 -45.50
N ARG A 59 43.47 11.05 -45.62
CA ARG A 59 44.47 10.82 -44.57
C ARG A 59 45.37 12.06 -44.47
N SER A 60 45.97 12.26 -43.30
CA SER A 60 46.91 13.35 -42.96
C SER A 60 46.29 14.76 -42.96
N THR A 61 46.89 15.79 -42.35
CA THR A 61 48.23 15.87 -41.73
C THR A 61 48.17 16.70 -40.45
N GLN A 62 49.04 16.43 -39.47
CA GLN A 62 49.34 17.42 -38.41
C GLN A 62 50.17 18.55 -39.02
N TYR A 63 49.86 19.80 -38.65
CA TYR A 63 50.82 20.91 -38.69
C TYR A 63 50.62 21.79 -37.46
N SER A 64 51.74 22.33 -36.95
CA SER A 64 51.78 23.32 -35.88
C SER A 64 52.39 24.59 -36.44
N THR A 65 51.74 25.74 -36.21
CA THR A 65 52.40 27.06 -36.29
C THR A 65 51.67 28.11 -35.47
N SER A 66 52.45 29.13 -35.08
CA SER A 66 52.12 30.16 -34.11
C SER A 66 51.07 31.19 -34.58
N SER A 67 50.29 31.67 -33.59
CA SER A 67 49.85 33.07 -33.39
C SER A 67 49.57 33.99 -34.59
N ALA A 68 48.30 34.39 -34.74
CA ALA A 68 47.93 35.66 -35.38
C ALA A 68 46.80 36.34 -34.58
N VAL A 69 47.03 37.58 -34.11
CA VAL A 69 46.01 38.38 -33.41
C VAL A 69 45.34 39.34 -34.39
N THR A 70 44.17 38.98 -34.90
CA THR A 70 43.33 39.85 -35.75
C THR A 70 42.02 40.21 -35.06
N ARG A 71 41.94 41.45 -34.56
CA ARG A 71 40.80 41.99 -33.81
C ARG A 71 39.64 42.41 -34.74
N THR A 72 38.87 41.44 -35.24
CA THR A 72 37.63 41.70 -36.00
C THR A 72 36.41 41.87 -35.10
N LYS A 73 35.45 42.71 -35.53
CA LYS A 73 34.24 43.05 -34.76
C LYS A 73 33.32 41.83 -34.63
N GLY A 74 32.95 41.48 -33.39
CA GLY A 74 32.12 40.31 -33.11
C GLY A 74 30.68 40.45 -33.61
N THR A 75 30.34 39.72 -34.66
CA THR A 75 28.95 39.43 -35.05
C THR A 75 28.44 38.26 -34.20
N TYR A 76 27.49 38.52 -33.30
CA TYR A 76 26.88 37.49 -32.48
C TYR A 76 25.94 36.61 -33.31
N VAL A 77 26.47 35.53 -33.88
CA VAL A 77 25.65 34.46 -34.46
C VAL A 77 24.93 33.73 -33.33
N VAL A 78 23.69 34.14 -33.05
CA VAL A 78 22.83 33.47 -32.07
C VAL A 78 22.37 32.13 -32.65
N ASP A 79 23.14 31.08 -32.38
CA ASP A 79 22.78 29.69 -32.62
C ASP A 79 21.50 29.32 -31.84
N ARG A 80 20.35 29.44 -32.52
CA ARG A 80 19.04 29.11 -31.95
C ARG A 80 18.83 27.61 -31.72
N SER A 81 19.70 26.73 -32.22
CA SER A 81 19.55 25.28 -31.99
C SER A 81 19.78 24.89 -30.53
N LYS A 82 20.66 25.61 -29.82
CA LYS A 82 21.05 25.34 -28.43
C LYS A 82 20.06 25.82 -27.36
N ARG A 83 18.86 26.29 -27.75
CA ARG A 83 17.79 26.66 -26.80
C ARG A 83 16.53 25.79 -26.91
N LEU A 84 16.66 24.60 -27.48
CA LEU A 84 15.89 23.44 -27.02
C LEU A 84 16.76 22.62 -26.07
N VAL A 85 17.01 23.19 -24.89
CA VAL A 85 17.25 22.36 -23.71
C VAL A 85 15.91 21.68 -23.44
N GLU A 86 15.81 20.39 -23.74
CA GLU A 86 14.71 19.59 -23.18
C GLU A 86 14.77 19.77 -21.67
N MET A 87 13.69 20.33 -21.10
CA MET A 87 13.55 20.41 -19.65
C MET A 87 13.18 19.01 -19.16
N GLU A 88 14.17 18.10 -19.20
CA GLU A 88 14.09 16.79 -18.58
C GLU A 88 13.70 17.01 -17.11
N MET A 89 12.43 16.73 -16.78
CA MET A 89 12.02 16.69 -15.39
C MET A 89 12.92 15.68 -14.69
N PRO A 90 13.54 16.03 -13.55
CA PRO A 90 14.56 15.19 -12.93
C PRO A 90 13.99 13.80 -12.70
N ARG A 91 14.54 12.82 -13.43
CA ARG A 91 14.00 11.45 -13.45
C ARG A 91 14.13 10.86 -12.06
N VAL A 92 13.00 10.75 -11.35
CA VAL A 92 12.94 10.20 -9.99
C VAL A 92 13.57 8.81 -10.00
N SER A 93 14.61 8.61 -9.18
CA SER A 93 15.37 7.35 -9.20
C SER A 93 14.48 6.18 -8.76
N GLU A 94 14.77 4.96 -9.22
CA GLU A 94 13.89 3.82 -8.91
C GLU A 94 13.93 3.44 -7.42
N GLU A 95 15.03 3.78 -6.74
CA GLU A 95 15.19 3.69 -5.27
C GLU A 95 14.33 4.75 -4.56
N THR A 96 14.26 5.97 -5.12
CA THR A 96 13.37 7.03 -4.62
C THR A 96 11.90 6.64 -4.78
N VAL A 97 11.54 5.98 -5.89
CA VAL A 97 10.21 5.38 -6.07
C VAL A 97 9.95 4.31 -5.01
N ALA A 98 10.90 3.40 -4.76
CA ALA A 98 10.77 2.36 -3.74
C ALA A 98 10.66 2.91 -2.31
N ALA A 99 11.25 4.06 -2.02
CA ALA A 99 11.15 4.75 -0.74
C ALA A 99 9.82 5.51 -0.55
N VAL A 100 9.39 6.27 -1.57
CA VAL A 100 8.28 7.23 -1.45
C VAL A 100 6.92 6.59 -1.71
N VAL A 101 6.81 5.62 -2.64
CA VAL A 101 5.51 5.03 -2.98
C VAL A 101 4.83 4.33 -1.80
N PRO A 102 5.50 3.51 -0.97
CA PRO A 102 4.86 2.91 0.21
C PRO A 102 4.31 3.97 1.18
N ILE A 103 5.04 5.06 1.42
CA ILE A 103 4.62 6.15 2.31
C ILE A 103 3.41 6.90 1.71
N ALA A 104 3.43 7.18 0.40
CA ALA A 104 2.30 7.80 -0.28
C ALA A 104 1.04 6.91 -0.25
N VAL A 105 1.20 5.60 -0.42
CA VAL A 105 0.11 4.62 -0.30
C VAL A 105 -0.38 4.51 1.14
N TYR A 106 0.49 4.60 2.16
CA TYR A 106 0.07 4.59 3.57
C TYR A 106 -1.00 5.68 3.83
N TRP A 107 -0.67 6.93 3.51
CA TRP A 107 -1.57 8.06 3.77
C TRP A 107 -2.80 8.07 2.87
N ALA A 108 -2.66 7.68 1.60
CA ALA A 108 -3.81 7.56 0.69
C ALA A 108 -4.79 6.47 1.16
N TYR A 109 -4.29 5.28 1.50
CA TYR A 109 -5.12 4.13 1.86
C TYR A 109 -5.72 4.26 3.26
N ALA A 110 -4.93 4.71 4.25
CA ALA A 110 -5.46 5.04 5.56
C ALA A 110 -6.43 6.22 5.52
N GLY A 111 -6.23 7.19 4.63
CA GLY A 111 -7.16 8.28 4.36
C GLY A 111 -8.50 7.79 3.81
N VAL A 112 -8.49 6.86 2.84
CA VAL A 112 -9.70 6.20 2.32
C VAL A 112 -10.45 5.45 3.42
N HIS A 113 -9.76 4.63 4.22
CA HIS A 113 -10.36 3.95 5.38
C HIS A 113 -10.94 4.94 6.40
N THR A 114 -10.28 6.08 6.62
CA THR A 114 -10.77 7.13 7.54
C THR A 114 -12.04 7.81 7.01
N ALA A 115 -12.09 8.16 5.73
CA ALA A 115 -13.26 8.76 5.09
C ALA A 115 -14.44 7.77 5.03
N LEU A 116 -14.19 6.51 4.67
CA LEU A 116 -15.20 5.44 4.72
C LEU A 116 -15.68 5.17 6.15
N GLY A 117 -14.79 5.26 7.14
CA GLY A 117 -15.11 5.15 8.56
C GLY A 117 -15.90 6.32 9.12
N GLN A 118 -15.79 7.52 8.55
CA GLN A 118 -16.68 8.66 8.85
C GLN A 118 -18.06 8.46 8.24
N SER A 119 -18.14 7.91 7.02
CA SER A 119 -19.41 7.53 6.38
C SER A 119 -20.15 6.41 7.13
N ARG A 120 -21.43 6.19 6.79
CA ARG A 120 -22.20 5.02 7.27
C ARG A 120 -21.99 3.74 6.45
N LEU A 121 -21.25 3.80 5.34
CA LEU A 121 -21.13 2.68 4.38
C LEU A 121 -20.46 1.43 5.00
N MET A 122 -19.56 1.64 5.95
CA MET A 122 -18.78 0.58 6.60
C MET A 122 -19.24 0.24 8.02
N ASP A 123 -20.25 0.94 8.58
CA ASP A 123 -20.66 0.75 9.98
C ASP A 123 -21.05 -0.71 10.26
N LYS A 124 -21.76 -1.38 9.33
CA LYS A 124 -22.10 -2.82 9.42
C LYS A 124 -20.92 -3.80 9.46
N TYR A 125 -19.71 -3.33 9.14
CA TYR A 125 -18.47 -4.11 9.20
C TYR A 125 -17.51 -3.63 10.32
N ARG A 126 -17.84 -2.56 11.06
CA ARG A 126 -17.00 -2.05 12.14
C ARG A 126 -16.99 -3.00 13.33
N LEU A 127 -15.80 -3.26 13.87
CA LEU A 127 -15.58 -4.18 14.99
C LEU A 127 -15.74 -3.50 16.37
N ASN A 128 -15.63 -2.17 16.41
CA ASN A 128 -15.82 -1.31 17.58
C ASN A 128 -16.62 -0.06 17.16
N THR A 129 -17.47 0.50 18.04
CA THR A 129 -18.12 1.79 17.76
C THR A 129 -17.11 2.95 17.77
N LYS A 130 -17.55 4.13 17.33
CA LYS A 130 -16.75 5.37 17.41
C LYS A 130 -16.53 5.81 18.87
N ASP A 131 -17.52 5.63 19.74
CA ASP A 131 -17.37 5.85 21.20
C ASP A 131 -16.34 4.91 21.84
N GLU A 132 -16.32 3.63 21.44
CA GLU A 132 -15.31 2.67 21.89
C GLU A 132 -13.90 3.05 21.39
N GLU A 133 -13.78 3.55 20.15
CA GLU A 133 -12.54 4.01 19.53
C GLU A 133 -11.99 5.29 20.19
N ASP A 134 -12.85 6.26 20.54
CA ASP A 134 -12.42 7.53 21.14
C ASP A 134 -12.19 7.44 22.67
N ARG A 135 -12.80 6.47 23.37
CA ARG A 135 -12.71 6.37 24.85
C ARG A 135 -11.79 5.28 25.39
N LYS A 136 -11.51 4.21 24.63
CA LYS A 136 -10.61 3.12 25.09
C LYS A 136 -9.13 3.38 24.75
N ASN A 137 -8.86 4.27 23.79
CA ASN A 137 -7.51 4.55 23.32
C ASN A 137 -6.79 5.54 24.25
N MET A 138 -5.58 5.18 24.69
CA MET A 138 -4.77 5.93 25.66
C MET A 138 -3.92 7.04 25.04
N VAL A 139 -4.13 7.35 23.75
CA VAL A 139 -3.36 8.32 22.98
C VAL A 139 -4.27 9.08 22.01
N SER A 140 -4.07 10.40 21.90
CA SER A 140 -4.87 11.22 20.98
C SER A 140 -4.49 10.98 19.53
N LYS A 141 -5.49 11.02 18.63
CA LYS A 141 -5.31 10.84 17.18
C LYS A 141 -4.28 11.82 16.58
N ARG A 142 -4.15 13.04 17.13
CA ARG A 142 -3.08 14.00 16.77
C ARG A 142 -1.69 13.49 17.13
N ALA A 143 -1.49 12.95 18.33
CA ALA A 143 -0.20 12.41 18.76
C ALA A 143 0.20 11.16 17.95
N VAL A 144 -0.79 10.35 17.55
CA VAL A 144 -0.58 9.22 16.63
C VAL A 144 -0.11 9.69 15.24
N ILE A 145 -0.80 10.65 14.63
CA ILE A 145 -0.41 11.22 13.33
C ILE A 145 1.02 11.78 13.37
N LEU A 146 1.37 12.55 14.41
CA LEU A 146 2.72 13.11 14.56
C LEU A 146 3.80 12.03 14.75
N ASN A 147 3.50 10.96 15.50
CA ASN A 147 4.40 9.82 15.69
C ASN A 147 4.62 9.04 14.39
N VAL A 148 3.58 8.79 13.60
CA VAL A 148 3.65 8.11 12.29
C VAL A 148 4.42 8.95 11.26
N LEU A 149 4.21 10.28 11.23
CA LEU A 149 5.01 11.19 10.40
C LEU A 149 6.50 11.18 10.77
N MET A 150 6.81 11.21 12.08
CA MET A 150 8.18 11.09 12.60
C MET A 150 8.83 9.77 12.20
N GLN A 151 8.10 8.64 12.27
CA GLN A 151 8.60 7.34 11.86
C GLN A 151 8.92 7.28 10.36
N HIS A 152 8.05 7.80 9.49
CA HIS A 152 8.33 7.86 8.05
C HIS A 152 9.55 8.73 7.75
N LEU A 153 9.73 9.85 8.45
CA LEU A 153 10.96 10.65 8.36
C LEU A 153 12.20 9.85 8.79
N MET A 154 12.11 9.05 9.86
CA MET A 154 13.19 8.17 10.31
C MET A 154 13.48 7.00 9.34
N GLN A 155 12.46 6.43 8.70
CA GLN A 155 12.60 5.41 7.65
C GLN A 155 13.35 5.97 6.43
N LEU A 156 12.96 7.17 5.98
CA LEU A 156 13.64 7.88 4.89
C LEU A 156 15.08 8.27 5.26
N ALA A 157 15.32 8.75 6.49
CA ALA A 157 16.65 9.09 6.97
C ALA A 157 17.56 7.85 7.09
N ALA A 158 17.05 6.72 7.57
CA ALA A 158 17.80 5.46 7.65
C ALA A 158 18.20 4.96 6.25
N LEU A 159 17.29 5.05 5.27
CA LEU A 159 17.59 4.70 3.88
C LEU A 159 18.62 5.66 3.25
N ALA A 160 18.52 6.97 3.52
CA ALA A 160 19.49 7.95 3.04
C ALA A 160 20.89 7.70 3.62
N VAL A 161 20.99 7.39 4.92
CA VAL A 161 22.26 7.00 5.56
C VAL A 161 22.81 5.73 4.94
N LEU A 162 21.98 4.70 4.72
CA LEU A 162 22.40 3.46 4.05
C LEU A 162 22.91 3.71 2.63
N ALA A 163 22.25 4.58 1.85
CA ALA A 163 22.67 4.95 0.50
C ALA A 163 24.02 5.70 0.49
N MET A 164 24.26 6.59 1.46
CA MET A 164 25.55 7.27 1.63
C MET A 164 26.66 6.29 2.02
N VAL A 165 26.42 5.42 3.01
CA VAL A 165 27.41 4.42 3.49
C VAL A 165 27.74 3.38 2.43
N THR A 166 26.78 2.98 1.60
CA THR A 166 27.00 2.09 0.45
C THR A 166 27.55 2.82 -0.79
N GLY A 167 27.86 4.11 -0.70
CA GLY A 167 28.46 4.91 -1.76
C GLY A 167 27.60 5.03 -3.03
N GLY A 168 26.28 4.98 -2.88
CA GLY A 168 25.34 4.98 -4.01
C GLY A 168 25.47 3.78 -4.94
N ARG A 169 26.16 2.70 -4.54
CA ARG A 169 26.38 1.49 -5.36
C ARG A 169 25.14 0.62 -5.43
N GLY A 170 24.09 1.14 -6.06
CA GLY A 170 23.09 0.30 -6.72
C GLY A 170 23.80 -0.56 -7.76
N ALA A 171 24.10 -1.81 -7.40
CA ALA A 171 24.73 -2.75 -8.30
C ALA A 171 23.82 -2.94 -9.51
N THR A 172 24.24 -2.39 -10.65
CA THR A 172 23.51 -2.43 -11.92
C THR A 172 23.51 -3.84 -12.47
N ALA A 173 22.64 -4.67 -11.89
CA ALA A 173 22.37 -6.02 -12.34
C ALA A 173 21.99 -5.96 -13.82
N LYS A 174 22.91 -6.38 -14.70
CA LYS A 174 22.66 -6.51 -16.13
C LYS A 174 21.36 -7.28 -16.29
N ALA A 175 20.36 -6.65 -16.93
CA ALA A 175 19.07 -7.28 -17.14
C ALA A 175 19.29 -8.62 -17.85
N ALA A 176 19.00 -9.72 -17.15
CA ALA A 176 19.22 -11.05 -17.68
C ALA A 176 18.35 -11.24 -18.92
N GLY A 177 18.97 -11.61 -20.04
CA GLY A 177 18.26 -11.81 -21.30
C GLY A 177 17.21 -12.90 -21.17
N GLY A 178 15.94 -12.52 -21.17
CA GLY A 178 14.82 -13.42 -20.93
C GLY A 178 13.51 -12.78 -21.39
N SER A 179 12.45 -13.59 -21.52
CA SER A 179 11.14 -13.08 -21.90
C SER A 179 10.55 -12.16 -20.80
N PRO A 180 9.70 -11.18 -21.14
CA PRO A 180 9.03 -10.36 -20.13
C PRO A 180 8.28 -11.19 -19.08
N ALA A 181 7.66 -12.30 -19.51
CA ALA A 181 7.01 -13.25 -18.60
C ALA A 181 7.99 -13.86 -17.58
N ALA A 182 9.19 -14.28 -18.01
CA ALA A 182 10.21 -14.81 -17.09
C ALA A 182 10.69 -13.75 -16.08
N VAL A 183 10.81 -12.49 -16.49
CA VAL A 183 11.14 -11.36 -15.59
C VAL A 183 10.05 -11.15 -14.55
N TYR A 184 8.77 -11.08 -14.96
CA TYR A 184 7.65 -10.90 -14.04
C TYR A 184 7.45 -12.10 -13.10
N LEU A 185 7.61 -13.33 -13.58
CA LEU A 185 7.56 -14.54 -12.74
C LEU A 185 8.70 -14.57 -11.71
N THR A 186 9.92 -14.20 -12.11
CA THR A 186 11.07 -14.10 -11.18
C THR A 186 10.83 -13.01 -10.12
N ALA A 187 10.29 -11.87 -10.51
CA ALA A 187 9.93 -10.80 -9.58
C ALA A 187 8.82 -11.24 -8.60
N ALA A 188 7.76 -11.87 -9.10
CA ALA A 188 6.66 -12.38 -8.28
C ALA A 188 7.12 -13.46 -7.28
N ALA A 189 7.98 -14.40 -7.71
CA ALA A 189 8.56 -15.42 -6.84
C ALA A 189 9.43 -14.78 -5.74
N ARG A 190 10.27 -13.80 -6.07
CA ARG A 190 11.07 -13.06 -5.07
C ARG A 190 10.19 -12.28 -4.09
N ILE A 191 9.13 -11.62 -4.56
CA ILE A 191 8.16 -10.93 -3.68
C ILE A 191 7.46 -11.92 -2.75
N ALA A 192 7.06 -13.10 -3.24
CA ALA A 192 6.43 -14.13 -2.42
C ALA A 192 7.38 -14.67 -1.32
N VAL A 193 8.65 -14.91 -1.64
CA VAL A 193 9.66 -15.29 -0.64
C VAL A 193 9.92 -14.15 0.34
N ALA A 194 9.97 -12.89 -0.11
CA ALA A 194 10.19 -11.73 0.75
C ALA A 194 9.02 -11.54 1.75
N VAL A 195 7.78 -11.77 1.29
CA VAL A 195 6.60 -11.82 2.15
C VAL A 195 6.75 -12.90 3.23
N LEU A 196 7.13 -14.12 2.88
CA LEU A 196 7.33 -15.20 3.86
C LEU A 196 8.46 -14.91 4.86
N VAL A 197 9.60 -14.37 4.40
CA VAL A 197 10.73 -14.02 5.26
C VAL A 197 10.36 -12.88 6.22
N PHE A 198 9.66 -11.85 5.75
CA PHE A 198 9.27 -10.72 6.60
C PHE A 198 8.15 -11.09 7.56
N ASP A 199 7.17 -11.89 7.14
CA ASP A 199 6.09 -12.40 8.00
C ASP A 199 6.64 -13.27 9.15
N ALA A 200 7.62 -14.14 8.86
CA ALA A 200 8.36 -14.90 9.87
C ALA A 200 9.15 -13.99 10.84
N TYR A 201 9.85 -12.99 10.31
CA TYR A 201 10.60 -12.01 11.12
C TYR A 201 9.66 -11.22 12.04
N ARG A 202 8.53 -10.74 11.50
CA ARG A 202 7.50 -10.00 12.23
C ARG A 202 6.95 -10.82 13.39
N TYR A 203 6.50 -12.05 13.13
CA TYR A 203 6.04 -12.94 14.19
C TYR A 203 7.10 -13.14 15.29
N ALA A 204 8.36 -13.38 14.89
CA ALA A 204 9.46 -13.60 15.84
C ALA A 204 9.76 -12.36 16.69
N TRP A 205 9.84 -11.17 16.07
CA TRP A 205 10.01 -9.91 16.79
C TRP A 205 8.83 -9.62 17.72
N HIS A 206 7.61 -9.70 17.21
CA HIS A 206 6.40 -9.32 17.94
C HIS A 206 6.17 -10.24 19.15
N ARG A 207 6.35 -11.56 18.99
CA ARG A 207 6.33 -12.50 20.11
C ARG A 207 7.45 -12.22 21.11
N LEU A 208 8.68 -11.95 20.66
CA LEU A 208 9.79 -11.56 21.53
C LEU A 208 9.46 -10.28 22.33
N ALA A 209 8.85 -9.30 21.67
CA ALA A 209 8.47 -8.02 22.26
C ALA A 209 7.39 -8.15 23.34
N HIS A 210 6.51 -9.15 23.25
CA HIS A 210 5.53 -9.46 24.30
C HIS A 210 6.08 -10.31 25.44
N ILE A 211 6.88 -11.36 25.17
CA ILE A 211 7.41 -12.23 26.24
C ILE A 211 8.51 -11.55 27.06
N ASN A 212 9.28 -10.64 26.45
CA ASN A 212 10.32 -9.90 27.15
C ASN A 212 9.74 -8.65 27.83
N ARG A 213 9.61 -8.70 29.17
CA ARG A 213 9.10 -7.61 30.01
C ARG A 213 9.78 -6.27 29.80
N PHE A 214 11.08 -6.24 29.45
CA PHE A 214 11.80 -4.99 29.17
C PHE A 214 11.40 -4.42 27.81
N ILE A 215 11.37 -5.25 26.77
CA ILE A 215 10.99 -4.82 25.41
C ILE A 215 9.53 -4.35 25.42
N TYR A 216 8.62 -5.12 26.02
CA TYR A 216 7.23 -4.71 26.17
C TYR A 216 7.08 -3.35 26.87
N ARG A 217 7.73 -3.17 28.03
CA ARG A 217 7.55 -1.95 28.85
C ARG A 217 8.05 -0.68 28.16
N HIS A 218 9.16 -0.74 27.43
CA HIS A 218 9.81 0.48 26.90
C HIS A 218 9.51 0.72 25.42
N LEU A 219 9.30 -0.35 24.65
CA LEU A 219 8.98 -0.30 23.22
C LEU A 219 7.50 -0.62 22.98
N HIS A 220 7.13 -1.91 23.02
CA HIS A 220 5.88 -2.39 22.41
C HIS A 220 4.60 -1.91 23.09
N SER A 221 4.63 -1.58 24.39
CA SER A 221 3.50 -0.96 25.09
C SER A 221 3.18 0.46 24.61
N TRP A 222 3.98 1.07 23.73
CA TRP A 222 3.56 2.25 22.98
C TRP A 222 2.46 1.88 21.99
N HIS A 223 2.66 0.83 21.19
CA HIS A 223 1.68 0.35 20.21
C HIS A 223 0.32 0.06 20.85
N HIS A 224 0.33 -0.70 21.96
CA HIS A 224 -0.84 -1.06 22.76
C HIS A 224 -1.52 0.10 23.52
N ARG A 225 -1.10 1.35 23.34
CA ARG A 225 -1.93 2.51 23.72
C ARG A 225 -3.15 2.65 22.79
N ILE A 226 -3.11 2.05 21.60
CA ILE A 226 -4.25 1.95 20.69
C ILE A 226 -5.00 0.62 20.95
N VAL A 227 -5.74 0.55 22.06
CA VAL A 227 -6.58 -0.62 22.44
C VAL A 227 -7.70 -0.92 21.42
N VAL A 228 -8.11 0.08 20.64
CA VAL A 228 -9.03 -0.06 19.49
C VAL A 228 -8.33 0.44 18.24
N PRO A 229 -7.75 -0.48 17.42
CA PRO A 229 -7.07 -0.14 16.17
C PRO A 229 -7.91 0.67 15.19
N TYR A 230 -7.25 1.61 14.50
CA TYR A 230 -7.76 2.35 13.36
C TYR A 230 -6.65 2.57 12.30
N ALA A 231 -7.06 2.75 11.04
CA ALA A 231 -6.20 2.61 9.86
C ALA A 231 -4.89 3.42 9.87
N PHE A 232 -4.94 4.71 10.22
CA PHE A 232 -3.74 5.58 10.23
C PHE A 232 -2.86 5.39 11.49
N GLY A 233 -3.28 4.55 12.45
CA GLY A 233 -2.48 4.14 13.60
C GLY A 233 -1.66 2.88 13.38
N ALA A 234 -1.67 2.30 12.17
CA ALA A 234 -1.13 0.95 11.89
C ALA A 234 0.35 0.73 12.23
N ILE A 235 1.17 1.78 12.18
CA ILE A 235 2.60 1.72 12.60
C ILE A 235 2.87 2.49 13.90
N TYR A 236 1.84 3.01 14.59
CA TYR A 236 2.04 3.79 15.82
C TYR A 236 2.82 2.98 16.88
N GLY A 237 3.89 3.56 17.41
CA GLY A 237 4.81 2.84 18.29
C GLY A 237 6.04 3.64 18.70
N HIS A 238 6.98 2.97 19.37
CA HIS A 238 8.24 3.58 19.75
C HIS A 238 9.18 3.67 18.53
N PRO A 239 9.85 4.80 18.25
CA PRO A 239 10.65 4.97 17.03
C PRO A 239 11.77 3.93 16.84
N ILE A 240 12.45 3.53 17.92
CA ILE A 240 13.47 2.45 17.89
C ILE A 240 12.84 1.11 17.47
N GLU A 241 11.59 0.84 17.86
CA GLU A 241 10.93 -0.41 17.51
C GLU A 241 10.66 -0.50 16.02
N VAL A 242 10.13 0.56 15.41
CA VAL A 242 9.85 0.59 13.96
C VAL A 242 11.12 0.48 13.13
N LEU A 243 12.27 0.97 13.62
CA LEU A 243 13.56 0.73 12.98
C LEU A 243 13.98 -0.77 12.99
N ILE A 244 13.57 -1.54 13.99
CA ILE A 244 13.87 -2.97 14.09
C ILE A 244 12.77 -3.79 13.38
N ALA A 245 11.55 -3.70 13.91
CA ALA A 245 10.36 -4.46 13.53
C ALA A 245 9.95 -4.26 12.07
N ASP A 246 10.06 -3.04 11.53
CA ASP A 246 9.71 -2.73 10.14
C ASP A 246 10.96 -2.58 9.29
N THR A 247 11.84 -1.61 9.60
CA THR A 247 12.94 -1.25 8.69
C THR A 247 13.98 -2.36 8.56
N ALA A 248 14.47 -2.92 9.66
CA ALA A 248 15.46 -4.01 9.61
C ALA A 248 14.85 -5.32 9.10
N GLY A 249 13.61 -5.65 9.50
CA GLY A 249 12.89 -6.83 9.01
C GLY A 249 12.63 -6.81 7.51
N ALA A 250 12.11 -5.70 6.97
CA ALA A 250 11.89 -5.54 5.54
C ALA A 250 13.22 -5.50 4.77
N SER A 251 14.25 -4.86 5.31
CA SER A 251 15.60 -4.86 4.72
C SER A 251 16.19 -6.27 4.62
N LEU A 252 16.04 -7.10 5.67
CA LEU A 252 16.47 -8.49 5.67
C LEU A 252 15.75 -9.28 4.56
N ALA A 253 14.43 -9.17 4.45
CA ALA A 253 13.66 -9.85 3.40
C ALA A 253 14.07 -9.42 1.98
N VAL A 254 14.32 -8.12 1.78
CA VAL A 254 14.79 -7.54 0.52
C VAL A 254 16.21 -8.01 0.16
N LEU A 255 17.11 -8.15 1.15
CA LEU A 255 18.47 -8.66 0.97
C LEU A 255 18.47 -10.17 0.64
N VAL A 256 17.76 -10.98 1.43
CA VAL A 256 17.68 -12.45 1.26
C VAL A 256 17.12 -12.85 -0.11
N THR A 257 16.21 -12.04 -0.66
CA THR A 257 15.60 -12.27 -1.99
C THR A 257 16.29 -11.52 -3.13
N GLY A 258 17.31 -10.72 -2.83
CA GLY A 258 18.01 -9.87 -3.79
C GLY A 258 17.12 -8.82 -4.48
N LEU A 259 15.98 -8.46 -3.89
CA LEU A 259 15.03 -7.49 -4.47
C LEU A 259 15.67 -6.11 -4.63
N SER A 260 16.54 -5.69 -3.71
CA SER A 260 17.38 -4.50 -3.85
C SER A 260 18.86 -4.89 -3.92
N PRO A 261 19.68 -4.26 -4.78
CA PRO A 261 19.32 -3.24 -5.76
C PRO A 261 18.78 -3.82 -7.09
N SER A 262 18.67 -5.14 -7.25
CA SER A 262 18.45 -5.74 -8.59
C SER A 262 17.05 -5.54 -9.19
N SER A 263 16.05 -5.13 -8.39
CA SER A 263 14.72 -4.76 -8.88
C SER A 263 14.01 -3.76 -7.94
N PRO A 264 14.33 -2.46 -8.01
CA PRO A 264 13.73 -1.45 -7.13
C PRO A 264 12.21 -1.34 -7.31
N ARG A 265 11.68 -1.55 -8.53
CA ARG A 265 10.23 -1.66 -8.76
C ARG A 265 9.57 -2.83 -8.01
N ALA A 266 10.19 -4.00 -7.99
CA ALA A 266 9.67 -5.15 -7.24
C ALA A 266 9.79 -4.93 -5.72
N THR A 267 10.85 -4.23 -5.27
CA THR A 267 11.00 -3.75 -3.89
C THR A 267 9.86 -2.78 -3.51
N ALA A 268 9.54 -1.81 -4.37
CA ALA A 268 8.43 -0.87 -4.17
C ALA A 268 7.08 -1.60 -4.02
N VAL A 269 6.81 -2.60 -4.87
CA VAL A 269 5.60 -3.44 -4.78
C VAL A 269 5.58 -4.25 -3.48
N PHE A 270 6.67 -4.92 -3.12
CA PHE A 270 6.77 -5.67 -1.87
C PHE A 270 6.48 -4.79 -0.64
N LEU A 271 7.16 -3.65 -0.51
CA LEU A 271 6.97 -2.72 0.60
C LEU A 271 5.53 -2.17 0.63
N THR A 272 4.97 -1.84 -0.53
CA THR A 272 3.59 -1.33 -0.66
C THR A 272 2.56 -2.39 -0.24
N LEU A 273 2.76 -3.67 -0.57
CA LEU A 273 1.91 -4.77 -0.10
C LEU A 273 1.97 -4.91 1.43
N CYS A 274 3.15 -4.76 2.03
CA CYS A 274 3.31 -4.76 3.49
C CYS A 274 2.58 -3.58 4.14
N THR A 275 2.71 -2.38 3.56
CA THR A 275 2.01 -1.16 4.01
C THR A 275 0.50 -1.32 3.98
N VAL A 276 -0.07 -1.77 2.86
CA VAL A 276 -1.51 -2.04 2.72
C VAL A 276 -1.95 -3.06 3.75
N LYS A 277 -1.18 -4.14 3.94
CA LYS A 277 -1.53 -5.20 4.88
C LYS A 277 -1.50 -4.77 6.35
N ALA A 278 -0.52 -3.96 6.74
CA ALA A 278 -0.47 -3.37 8.08
C ALA A 278 -1.72 -2.51 8.35
N ILE A 279 -2.17 -1.72 7.37
CA ILE A 279 -3.40 -0.92 7.45
C ILE A 279 -4.65 -1.82 7.55
N ASP A 280 -4.75 -2.89 6.74
CA ASP A 280 -5.87 -3.84 6.78
C ASP A 280 -5.98 -4.64 8.09
N ASN A 281 -4.87 -4.81 8.81
CA ASN A 281 -4.86 -5.39 10.15
C ASN A 281 -5.31 -4.41 11.23
N HIS A 282 -5.26 -3.10 10.95
CA HIS A 282 -5.56 -2.04 11.90
C HIS A 282 -6.83 -1.24 11.57
N CYS A 283 -7.43 -1.39 10.39
CA CYS A 283 -8.50 -0.50 9.93
C CYS A 283 -9.80 -0.51 10.78
N GLY A 284 -9.96 -1.49 11.67
CA GLY A 284 -11.14 -1.65 12.53
C GLY A 284 -12.40 -2.16 11.80
N VAL A 285 -12.27 -2.50 10.51
CA VAL A 285 -13.36 -2.92 9.62
C VAL A 285 -13.11 -4.35 9.12
N CYS A 286 -14.04 -5.27 9.39
CA CYS A 286 -13.90 -6.69 9.04
C CYS A 286 -14.30 -6.97 7.58
N LEU A 287 -13.43 -6.56 6.65
CA LEU A 287 -13.64 -6.81 5.21
C LEU A 287 -13.18 -8.20 4.75
N LEU A 288 -12.29 -8.85 5.52
CA LEU A 288 -11.75 -10.17 5.17
C LEU A 288 -12.83 -11.27 5.31
N PRO A 289 -13.22 -11.98 4.23
CA PRO A 289 -14.28 -12.98 4.28
C PRO A 289 -13.96 -14.13 5.25
N ARG A 290 -14.94 -14.58 6.04
CA ARG A 290 -14.79 -15.60 7.11
C ARG A 290 -13.94 -16.81 6.68
N ARG A 291 -14.14 -17.32 5.46
CA ARG A 291 -13.39 -18.47 4.88
C ARG A 291 -11.88 -18.28 4.70
N LEU A 292 -11.37 -17.06 4.82
CA LEU A 292 -9.94 -16.73 4.72
C LEU A 292 -9.30 -16.38 6.07
N GLN A 293 -10.10 -16.17 7.12
CA GLN A 293 -9.61 -15.72 8.43
C GLN A 293 -8.79 -16.79 9.18
N SER A 294 -8.85 -18.05 8.74
CA SER A 294 -8.04 -19.17 9.24
C SER A 294 -6.66 -19.31 8.57
N VAL A 295 -6.31 -18.40 7.66
CA VAL A 295 -5.01 -18.40 6.94
C VAL A 295 -4.42 -17.00 6.87
N TRP A 296 -5.26 -15.99 6.65
CA TRP A 296 -4.88 -14.60 6.42
C TRP A 296 -5.27 -13.74 7.64
N ASN A 297 -4.34 -12.94 8.14
CA ASN A 297 -4.63 -11.97 9.21
C ASN A 297 -5.51 -10.82 8.64
N GLY A 298 -6.26 -10.13 9.49
CA GLY A 298 -6.98 -8.90 9.20
C GLY A 298 -7.50 -8.26 10.48
N ALA A 299 -8.20 -7.12 10.36
CA ALA A 299 -8.69 -6.33 11.51
C ALA A 299 -9.40 -7.11 12.64
N ALA A 300 -10.02 -8.26 12.36
CA ALA A 300 -10.59 -9.11 13.40
C ALA A 300 -9.53 -9.87 14.22
N TYR A 301 -8.56 -10.49 13.56
CA TYR A 301 -7.51 -11.30 14.17
C TYR A 301 -6.58 -10.45 15.06
N HIS A 302 -6.11 -9.33 14.50
CA HIS A 302 -5.23 -8.40 15.20
C HIS A 302 -6.02 -7.51 16.18
N GLY A 303 -7.30 -7.21 15.90
CA GLY A 303 -8.19 -6.55 16.86
C GLY A 303 -8.44 -7.36 18.14
N VAL A 304 -8.36 -8.70 18.09
CA VAL A 304 -8.35 -9.56 19.29
C VAL A 304 -7.04 -9.41 20.06
N HIS A 305 -5.90 -9.40 19.37
CA HIS A 305 -4.57 -9.23 19.97
C HIS A 305 -4.46 -7.93 20.79
N HIS A 306 -4.95 -6.80 20.27
CA HIS A 306 -4.95 -5.50 20.96
C HIS A 306 -5.86 -5.42 22.20
N MET A 307 -6.74 -6.41 22.44
CA MET A 307 -7.56 -6.44 23.66
C MET A 307 -6.70 -6.80 24.89
N PRO A 308 -6.99 -6.26 26.10
CA PRO A 308 -6.24 -6.59 27.31
C PRO A 308 -6.16 -8.08 27.72
N ARG A 309 -6.97 -8.96 27.11
CA ARG A 309 -6.90 -10.43 27.27
C ARG A 309 -6.14 -11.12 26.12
N GLY A 310 -6.03 -10.49 24.95
CA GLY A 310 -5.40 -11.01 23.74
C GLY A 310 -3.91 -10.73 23.60
N VAL A 311 -3.34 -9.77 24.36
CA VAL A 311 -1.92 -9.37 24.38
C VAL A 311 -0.90 -10.45 24.82
N ARG A 312 -1.27 -11.73 24.73
CA ARG A 312 -0.43 -12.91 24.98
C ARG A 312 -0.53 -13.96 23.85
N TYR A 313 -1.23 -13.63 22.77
CA TYR A 313 -1.61 -14.52 21.68
C TYR A 313 -1.66 -13.72 20.36
N ASN A 314 -1.84 -14.39 19.22
CA ASN A 314 -2.06 -13.78 17.91
C ASN A 314 -0.92 -12.81 17.49
N PHE A 315 0.33 -13.25 17.63
CA PHE A 315 1.53 -12.46 17.35
C PHE A 315 1.86 -12.33 15.85
N SER A 316 1.21 -13.10 14.97
CA SER A 316 1.39 -13.00 13.51
C SER A 316 0.69 -11.72 13.03
N ASP A 317 1.42 -10.60 12.96
CA ASP A 317 0.83 -9.26 12.81
C ASP A 317 0.86 -8.68 11.39
N LEU A 318 1.40 -9.42 10.41
CA LEU A 318 1.52 -8.99 9.02
C LEU A 318 0.58 -9.76 8.07
N PHE A 319 1.04 -10.74 7.28
CA PHE A 319 0.20 -11.38 6.25
C PHE A 319 -0.64 -12.53 6.80
N PHE A 320 -0.01 -13.53 7.39
CA PHE A 320 -0.65 -14.81 7.70
C PHE A 320 -0.95 -14.97 9.20
N VAL A 321 -1.73 -16.00 9.55
CA VAL A 321 -1.93 -16.45 10.95
C VAL A 321 -1.14 -17.71 11.28
N THR A 322 -0.42 -18.26 10.29
CA THR A 322 0.22 -19.58 10.32
C THR A 322 1.17 -19.78 11.49
N TRP A 323 1.98 -18.77 11.84
CA TRP A 323 3.01 -18.91 12.88
C TRP A 323 2.40 -19.10 14.28
N ASP A 324 1.27 -18.47 14.57
CA ASP A 324 0.55 -18.70 15.83
C ASP A 324 -0.03 -20.11 15.94
N HIS A 325 -0.37 -20.75 14.81
CA HIS A 325 -0.75 -22.17 14.80
C HIS A 325 0.47 -23.08 14.98
N VAL A 326 1.58 -22.80 14.27
CA VAL A 326 2.83 -23.57 14.34
C VAL A 326 3.44 -23.57 15.75
N PHE A 327 3.35 -22.45 16.47
CA PHE A 327 3.96 -22.28 17.79
C PHE A 327 2.95 -22.28 18.96
N GLY A 328 1.67 -22.60 18.69
CA GLY A 328 0.64 -22.73 19.73
C GLY A 328 0.23 -21.42 20.43
N THR A 329 0.44 -20.26 19.81
CA THR A 329 0.07 -18.93 20.35
C THR A 329 -1.23 -18.36 19.77
N HIS A 330 -2.00 -19.15 19.02
CA HIS A 330 -3.29 -18.75 18.46
C HIS A 330 -4.42 -18.71 19.50
N MET A 331 -5.04 -17.55 19.69
CA MET A 331 -6.30 -17.36 20.41
C MET A 331 -7.49 -17.39 19.44
N PRO A 332 -8.39 -18.39 19.54
CA PRO A 332 -9.61 -18.43 18.73
C PRO A 332 -10.55 -17.28 19.11
N TYR A 333 -11.40 -16.88 18.16
CA TYR A 333 -12.36 -15.80 18.35
C TYR A 333 -13.61 -16.01 17.48
N ALA A 334 -14.71 -15.38 17.90
CA ALA A 334 -15.91 -15.22 17.08
C ALA A 334 -16.04 -13.76 16.61
N VAL A 335 -16.52 -13.59 15.37
CA VAL A 335 -17.02 -12.31 14.85
C VAL A 335 -18.52 -12.43 14.76
N GLU A 336 -19.25 -11.70 15.58
CA GLU A 336 -20.71 -11.71 15.65
C GLU A 336 -21.29 -10.36 15.21
N GLU A 337 -22.57 -10.35 14.82
CA GLU A 337 -23.31 -9.11 14.60
C GLU A 337 -23.69 -8.48 15.94
N ARG A 338 -23.64 -7.15 16.02
CA ARG A 338 -23.97 -6.40 17.23
C ARG A 338 -25.50 -6.43 17.44
N PRO A 339 -26.01 -6.66 18.67
CA PRO A 339 -27.44 -6.53 18.94
C PRO A 339 -27.97 -5.17 18.48
N GLY A 340 -28.97 -5.17 17.60
CA GLY A 340 -29.48 -3.98 16.91
C GLY A 340 -29.05 -3.85 15.43
N GLY A 341 -28.06 -4.61 14.96
CA GLY A 341 -27.59 -4.63 13.57
C GLY A 341 -26.51 -3.61 13.20
N ASP A 342 -26.23 -2.65 14.09
CA ASP A 342 -25.22 -1.59 13.89
C ASP A 342 -23.79 -2.11 14.11
N GLY A 343 -23.31 -2.94 13.17
CA GLY A 343 -21.92 -3.40 13.12
C GLY A 343 -21.67 -4.75 13.77
N LEU A 344 -20.41 -4.98 14.13
CA LEU A 344 -19.91 -6.26 14.60
C LEU A 344 -19.39 -6.17 16.04
N VAL A 345 -19.17 -7.34 16.64
CA VAL A 345 -18.52 -7.55 17.94
C VAL A 345 -17.47 -8.65 17.79
N LEU A 346 -16.26 -8.38 18.26
CA LEU A 346 -15.22 -9.39 18.47
C LEU A 346 -15.41 -10.04 19.85
N LYS A 347 -15.48 -11.38 19.89
CA LYS A 347 -15.41 -12.15 21.13
C LYS A 347 -14.22 -13.10 21.10
N PRO A 348 -13.13 -12.81 21.84
CA PRO A 348 -12.09 -13.79 22.10
C PRO A 348 -12.70 -15.01 22.81
N LEU A 349 -12.41 -16.20 22.30
CA LEU A 349 -12.84 -17.47 22.89
C LEU A 349 -11.73 -18.01 23.79
N PRO A 350 -12.04 -18.89 24.78
CA PRO A 350 -11.01 -19.60 25.51
C PRO A 350 -10.09 -20.36 24.54
N PRO A 351 -8.76 -20.32 24.73
CA PRO A 351 -7.88 -21.21 23.98
C PRO A 351 -8.27 -22.67 24.27
N PRO A 352 -8.05 -23.61 23.33
CA PRO A 352 -8.27 -25.02 23.59
C PRO A 352 -7.54 -25.46 24.86
N LYS A 353 -8.19 -26.23 25.73
CA LYS A 353 -7.49 -26.87 26.84
C LYS A 353 -6.39 -27.75 26.25
N ALA A 354 -5.16 -27.62 26.75
CA ALA A 354 -4.13 -28.58 26.44
C ALA A 354 -4.61 -29.98 26.87
N THR A 355 -4.68 -30.89 25.92
CA THR A 355 -4.77 -32.33 26.19
C THR A 355 -3.38 -32.78 26.61
N ASN A 356 -3.18 -32.90 27.92
CA ASN A 356 -2.00 -33.55 28.51
C ASN A 356 -1.98 -35.05 28.14
#